data_AF-A0A8H6K243-F1
#
_entry.id   AF-A0A8H6K243-F1
#
_cell.length_a   1.000
_cell.length_b   1.000
_cell.length_c   1.000
_cell.angle_alpha   90.00
_cell.angle_beta   90.00
_cell.angle_gamma   90.00
#
_symmetry.space_group_name_H-M   'P 1'
#
loop_
_entity.id
_entity.type
_entity.pdbx_description
1 polymer ?
#
loop_
_entity_poly.entity_id
_entity_poly.type
_entity_poly.pdbx_seq_one_letter_code
_entity_poly.pdbx_strand_id
1 'polypeptide(L)'
;MTMHEARPSLGETRDSGSKGGYHEDPAHRSLLDGSDSAAASESYRDKKGASLPTMLWYSLKHDGLVPTRQSLVYLWRFGPTGVITIFSVLWSRIEAQALRYMPWIAHRYGRQPAEDVNAYDLDYTYTALPPHSILVQSVRNGQYGHYLVFWTTVVSLLLKLQIVLAPGLYSLAKTYFAQPADVRVLDAFHPIEGDIPLAGTSSYYLAQALHSYDMQYPFGLTENEAYQTFRNENSTTFRGTTDFPLDVVVDGYLPETQCLKMESRPFSNITWEFRAQIRYHIYYEIHLQFEGCDQTIVATDNISMSDNVPEDQEQILNHWRGNMALLPSRPCDNLPQESNQTLYYVASFEKAPGEDPSHRTIRDVAAVLCSSTSWLSKVRVVDDGVKPVVTRIPGEPRSLMSMNLWETMSNAMPLFVGKWYEDAQQRAWGPVKQ
;
A
#
# COMPACT_ATOMS: atom_id res chain seq x y z
N MET A 1 -33.16 -36.97 0.85
CA MET A 1 -33.33 -35.92 -0.17
C MET A 1 -32.00 -35.83 -0.90
N THR A 2 -32.06 -35.92 -2.21
CA THR A 2 -31.15 -36.66 -3.10
C THR A 2 -29.80 -35.99 -3.40
N MET A 3 -28.74 -36.79 -3.32
CA MET A 3 -27.43 -36.59 -3.94
C MET A 3 -27.57 -36.53 -5.47
N HIS A 4 -26.83 -35.65 -6.14
CA HIS A 4 -26.49 -35.81 -7.55
C HIS A 4 -24.98 -35.78 -7.75
N GLU A 5 -24.51 -36.96 -8.15
CA GLU A 5 -23.22 -37.33 -8.67
C GLU A 5 -23.18 -37.03 -10.17
N ALA A 6 -22.10 -36.43 -10.68
CA ALA A 6 -21.84 -36.31 -12.11
C ALA A 6 -20.37 -36.65 -12.40
N ARG A 7 -20.19 -37.74 -13.16
CA ARG A 7 -18.93 -38.23 -13.71
C ARG A 7 -18.67 -37.65 -15.12
N PRO A 8 -17.43 -37.77 -15.63
CA PRO A 8 -16.91 -36.97 -16.74
C PRO A 8 -17.08 -37.65 -18.11
N SER A 9 -17.08 -36.83 -19.17
CA SER A 9 -16.98 -37.27 -20.57
C SER A 9 -15.53 -37.22 -21.06
N LEU A 10 -15.02 -38.37 -21.48
CA LEU A 10 -13.84 -38.52 -22.34
C LEU A 10 -14.06 -37.80 -23.67
N GLY A 11 -13.01 -37.12 -24.15
CA GLY A 11 -12.87 -36.66 -25.53
C GLY A 11 -11.39 -36.74 -25.92
N GLU A 12 -11.06 -37.80 -26.63
CA GLU A 12 -9.74 -38.16 -27.14
C GLU A 12 -9.57 -37.63 -28.57
N THR A 13 -8.54 -36.82 -28.83
CA THR A 13 -7.98 -36.62 -30.18
C THR A 13 -6.45 -36.50 -30.13
N ARG A 14 -5.80 -37.56 -30.63
CA ARG A 14 -4.55 -37.59 -31.42
C ARG A 14 -4.51 -36.45 -32.46
N ASP A 15 -3.41 -35.95 -33.00
CA ASP A 15 -2.02 -36.41 -33.18
C ASP A 15 -1.17 -35.21 -33.67
N SER A 16 0.13 -35.46 -33.94
CA SER A 16 1.04 -34.71 -34.81
C SER A 16 1.98 -33.63 -34.20
N GLY A 17 3.12 -34.12 -33.72
CA GLY A 17 4.38 -34.00 -34.45
C GLY A 17 5.04 -32.61 -34.57
N SER A 18 6.11 -32.39 -33.82
CA SER A 18 7.24 -31.60 -34.32
C SER A 18 8.55 -32.07 -33.70
N LYS A 19 9.47 -32.47 -34.57
CA LYS A 19 10.86 -32.86 -34.33
C LYS A 19 11.73 -31.62 -34.37
N GLY A 20 12.70 -31.55 -33.46
CA GLY A 20 13.86 -30.66 -33.55
C GLY A 20 14.42 -30.45 -32.15
N GLY A 21 15.69 -30.66 -31.84
CA GLY A 21 16.85 -31.11 -32.59
C GLY A 21 17.97 -31.03 -31.57
N TYR A 22 18.45 -32.19 -31.09
CA TYR A 22 19.59 -32.24 -30.19
C TYR A 22 20.85 -32.10 -31.04
N HIS A 23 21.49 -30.95 -30.92
CA HIS A 23 22.82 -30.69 -31.46
C HIS A 23 23.82 -31.13 -30.39
N GLU A 24 24.30 -32.35 -30.51
CA GLU A 24 25.59 -32.75 -29.93
C GLU A 24 26.68 -32.30 -30.91
N ASP A 25 27.71 -31.62 -30.41
CA ASP A 25 28.99 -31.56 -31.08
C ASP A 25 30.10 -31.85 -30.05
N PRO A 26 31.16 -32.57 -30.42
CA PRO A 26 32.08 -33.22 -29.50
C PRO A 26 33.39 -32.43 -29.32
N ALA A 27 34.22 -32.99 -28.44
CA ALA A 27 35.66 -32.78 -28.35
C ALA A 27 36.13 -31.45 -27.72
N HIS A 28 36.46 -31.51 -26.43
CA HIS A 28 37.80 -31.10 -26.00
C HIS A 28 38.35 -32.09 -24.98
N ARG A 29 39.36 -32.82 -25.44
CA ARG A 29 40.23 -33.72 -24.69
C ARG A 29 41.39 -32.90 -24.12
N SER A 30 41.97 -33.44 -23.05
CA SER A 30 43.27 -33.14 -22.44
C SER A 30 43.45 -31.80 -21.73
N LEU A 31 43.57 -31.84 -20.41
CA LEU A 31 44.89 -31.84 -19.77
C LEU A 31 44.78 -32.32 -18.31
N LEU A 32 45.47 -33.43 -18.04
CA LEU A 32 45.86 -33.83 -16.70
C LEU A 32 46.85 -32.77 -16.21
N ASP A 33 46.48 -32.04 -15.16
CA ASP A 33 47.49 -31.46 -14.28
C ASP A 33 47.19 -31.86 -12.84
N GLY A 34 47.97 -32.82 -12.37
CA GLY A 34 47.98 -33.25 -10.99
C GLY A 34 48.97 -32.38 -10.23
N SER A 35 48.49 -31.27 -9.67
CA SER A 35 49.33 -30.43 -8.79
C SER A 35 48.56 -29.60 -7.75
N ASP A 36 47.22 -29.62 -7.69
CA ASP A 36 46.46 -28.68 -6.84
C ASP A 36 45.61 -29.34 -5.72
N SER A 37 45.87 -30.62 -5.40
CA SER A 37 45.12 -31.33 -4.34
C SER A 37 45.70 -31.18 -2.92
N ALA A 38 46.82 -30.47 -2.75
CA ALA A 38 47.41 -30.24 -1.42
C ALA A 38 46.93 -28.93 -0.75
N ALA A 39 46.69 -27.85 -1.52
CA ALA A 39 46.39 -26.53 -0.96
C ALA A 39 44.92 -26.31 -0.56
N ALA A 40 43.98 -27.11 -1.10
CA ALA A 40 42.57 -27.04 -0.71
C ALA A 40 42.25 -27.73 0.64
N SER A 41 43.20 -28.48 1.21
CA SER A 41 43.01 -29.20 2.48
C SER A 41 43.42 -28.40 3.73
N GLU A 42 44.15 -27.29 3.57
CA GLU A 42 44.67 -26.50 4.69
C GLU A 42 43.75 -25.34 5.12
N SER A 43 42.79 -24.92 4.28
CA SER A 43 41.80 -23.87 4.59
C SER A 43 40.51 -24.40 5.25
N TYR A 44 40.54 -25.62 5.81
CA TYR A 44 39.41 -26.22 6.51
C TYR A 44 39.71 -26.57 7.98
N ARG A 45 40.89 -26.19 8.48
CA ARG A 45 41.32 -26.52 9.85
C ARG A 45 40.90 -25.51 10.93
N ASP A 46 40.44 -24.31 10.56
CA ASP A 46 40.27 -23.20 11.53
C ASP A 46 38.84 -22.65 11.72
N LYS A 47 37.81 -23.30 11.17
CA LYS A 47 36.40 -22.85 11.31
C LYS A 47 35.51 -23.81 12.08
N LYS A 48 36.01 -24.41 13.17
CA LYS A 48 35.23 -25.35 13.99
C LYS A 48 34.24 -24.71 14.98
N GLY A 49 34.02 -23.38 14.92
CA GLY A 49 33.03 -22.69 15.77
C GLY A 49 32.11 -21.70 15.06
N ALA A 50 32.20 -21.57 13.72
CA ALA A 50 31.59 -20.44 13.01
C ALA A 50 30.26 -20.73 12.30
N SER A 51 29.74 -21.96 12.33
CA SER A 51 28.55 -22.33 11.53
C SER A 51 27.29 -21.55 11.95
N LEU A 52 27.05 -21.42 13.25
CA LEU A 52 25.85 -20.79 13.79
C LEU A 52 25.82 -19.26 13.56
N PRO A 53 26.93 -18.52 13.81
CA PRO A 53 27.03 -17.11 13.42
C PRO A 53 26.90 -16.89 11.90
N THR A 54 27.49 -17.77 11.08
CA THR A 54 27.36 -17.64 9.61
C THR A 54 25.94 -17.89 9.12
N MET A 55 25.22 -18.85 9.71
CA MET A 55 23.82 -19.11 9.40
C MET A 55 22.93 -17.94 9.82
N LEU A 56 23.17 -17.35 10.99
CA LEU A 56 22.43 -16.17 11.45
C LEU A 56 22.67 -14.98 10.52
N TRP A 57 23.93 -14.69 10.18
CA TRP A 57 24.27 -13.62 9.25
C TRP A 57 23.65 -13.84 7.86
N TYR A 58 23.69 -15.08 7.35
CA TYR A 58 23.07 -15.42 6.07
C TYR A 58 21.54 -15.25 6.12
N SER A 59 20.90 -15.73 7.20
CA SER A 59 19.45 -15.61 7.40
C SER A 59 18.99 -14.17 7.50
N LEU A 60 19.78 -13.29 8.14
CA LEU A 60 19.48 -11.86 8.23
C LEU A 60 19.63 -11.14 6.88
N LYS A 61 20.52 -11.63 6.01
CA LYS A 61 20.79 -11.03 4.70
C LYS A 61 19.81 -11.47 3.61
N HIS A 62 19.19 -12.65 3.74
CA HIS A 62 18.36 -13.26 2.69
C HIS A 62 16.93 -13.60 3.18
N ASP A 63 16.43 -12.90 4.21
CA ASP A 63 15.08 -13.07 4.76
C ASP A 63 14.72 -14.52 5.14
N GLY A 64 15.71 -15.25 5.66
CA GLY A 64 15.59 -16.65 6.07
C GLY A 64 16.65 -17.56 5.46
N LEU A 65 16.65 -18.81 5.90
CA LEU A 65 17.54 -19.86 5.37
C LEU A 65 16.93 -20.57 4.16
N VAL A 66 15.62 -20.84 4.21
CA VAL A 66 14.89 -21.57 3.17
C VAL A 66 13.44 -21.06 3.14
N PRO A 67 12.89 -20.71 1.95
CA PRO A 67 11.46 -20.42 1.83
C PRO A 67 10.65 -21.71 2.02
N THR A 68 9.77 -21.73 3.03
CA THR A 68 8.93 -22.90 3.31
C THR A 68 7.46 -22.56 3.19
N ARG A 69 6.67 -23.46 2.57
CA ARG A 69 5.21 -23.36 2.57
C ARG A 69 4.65 -23.69 3.95
N GLN A 70 3.55 -23.03 4.35
CA GLN A 70 2.89 -23.26 5.64
C GLN A 70 2.52 -24.74 5.90
N SER A 71 2.24 -25.51 4.86
CA SER A 71 1.91 -26.95 4.98
C SER A 71 3.10 -27.83 5.35
N LEU A 72 4.34 -27.38 5.11
CA LEU A 72 5.56 -28.16 5.36
C LEU A 72 6.31 -27.69 6.61
N VAL A 73 5.72 -26.78 7.38
CA VAL A 73 6.34 -26.19 8.59
C VAL A 73 6.74 -27.27 9.59
N TYR A 74 5.85 -28.23 9.84
CA TYR A 74 6.13 -29.34 10.75
C TYR A 74 7.23 -30.25 10.23
N LEU A 75 7.27 -30.50 8.91
CA LEU A 75 8.30 -31.33 8.30
C LEU A 75 9.69 -30.69 8.43
N TRP A 76 9.80 -29.38 8.22
CA TRP A 76 11.09 -28.68 8.36
C TRP A 76 11.52 -28.51 9.82
N ARG A 77 10.57 -28.33 10.75
CA ARG A 77 10.88 -28.20 12.18
C ARG A 77 11.28 -29.53 12.84
N PHE A 78 10.64 -30.63 12.45
CA PHE A 78 10.85 -31.94 13.09
C PHE A 78 11.65 -32.93 12.22
N GLY A 79 11.81 -32.66 10.93
CA GLY A 79 12.51 -33.54 9.99
C GLY A 79 13.95 -33.84 10.39
N PRO A 80 14.82 -32.83 10.58
CA PRO A 80 16.19 -33.05 11.03
C PRO A 80 16.25 -33.80 12.37
N THR A 81 15.38 -33.44 13.32
CA THR A 81 15.29 -34.12 14.64
C THR A 81 14.90 -35.59 14.48
N GLY A 82 13.98 -35.90 13.57
CA GLY A 82 13.58 -37.27 13.25
C GLY A 82 14.73 -38.11 12.68
N VAL A 83 15.50 -37.54 11.75
CA VAL A 83 16.70 -38.20 11.19
C VAL A 83 17.74 -38.46 12.28
N ILE A 84 18.06 -37.45 13.11
CA ILE A 84 19.00 -37.59 14.23
C ILE A 84 18.49 -38.64 15.25
N THR A 85 17.18 -38.71 15.48
CA THR A 85 16.58 -39.71 16.38
C THR A 85 16.77 -41.13 15.85
N ILE A 86 16.55 -41.36 14.54
CA ILE A 86 16.82 -42.67 13.92
C ILE A 86 18.30 -43.03 14.06
N PHE A 87 19.20 -42.08 13.80
CA PHE A 87 20.64 -42.27 14.02
C PHE A 87 20.96 -42.60 15.48
N SER A 88 20.33 -41.93 16.45
CA SER A 88 20.50 -42.20 17.88
C SER A 88 20.03 -43.61 18.25
N VAL A 89 18.93 -44.10 17.67
CA VAL A 89 18.46 -45.48 17.90
C VAL A 89 19.45 -46.48 17.32
N LEU A 90 19.96 -46.25 16.11
CA LEU A 90 20.97 -47.13 15.51
C LEU A 90 22.29 -47.10 16.30
N TRP A 91 22.69 -45.91 16.78
CA TRP A 91 23.87 -45.74 17.63
C TRP A 91 23.75 -46.49 18.95
N SER A 92 22.56 -46.54 19.55
CA SER A 92 22.34 -47.29 20.79
C SER A 92 22.71 -48.78 20.67
N ARG A 93 22.59 -49.36 19.47
CA ARG A 93 23.03 -50.74 19.20
C ARG A 93 24.55 -50.87 19.18
N ILE A 94 25.24 -49.89 18.58
CA ILE A 94 26.71 -49.84 18.55
C ILE A 94 27.24 -49.65 19.97
N GLU A 95 26.61 -48.79 20.76
CA GLU A 95 26.93 -48.57 22.17
C GLU A 95 26.76 -49.85 23.00
N ALA A 96 25.64 -50.56 22.83
CA ALA A 96 25.40 -51.83 23.51
C ALA A 96 26.42 -52.92 23.12
N GLN A 97 26.78 -53.00 21.84
CA GLN A 97 27.83 -53.93 21.38
C GLN A 97 29.21 -53.55 21.94
N ALA A 98 29.57 -52.27 21.89
CA ALA A 98 30.81 -51.75 22.44
C ALA A 98 30.97 -52.09 23.92
N LEU A 99 29.91 -51.83 24.72
CA LEU A 99 29.88 -52.16 26.15
C LEU A 99 29.98 -53.67 26.39
N ARG A 100 29.31 -54.50 25.58
CA ARG A 100 29.35 -55.97 25.71
C ARG A 100 30.71 -56.57 25.35
N TYR A 101 31.42 -56.01 24.39
CA TYR A 101 32.74 -56.49 23.96
C TYR A 101 33.90 -55.92 24.79
N MET A 102 33.68 -54.84 25.53
CA MET A 102 34.70 -54.17 26.32
C MET A 102 35.41 -55.07 27.34
N PRO A 103 34.75 -55.97 28.10
CA PRO A 103 35.44 -56.85 29.04
C PRO A 103 36.45 -57.77 28.34
N TRP A 104 36.11 -58.27 27.15
CA TRP A 104 36.98 -59.14 26.36
C TRP A 104 38.19 -58.41 25.79
N ILE A 105 38.00 -57.15 25.37
CA ILE A 105 39.07 -56.29 24.89
C ILE A 105 40.00 -55.92 26.06
N ALA A 106 39.44 -55.58 27.21
CA ALA A 106 40.21 -55.31 28.43
C ALA A 106 41.04 -56.53 28.86
N HIS A 107 40.49 -57.75 28.77
CA HIS A 107 41.24 -58.98 29.04
C HIS A 107 42.38 -59.25 28.05
N ARG A 108 42.22 -58.89 26.78
CA ARG A 108 43.24 -59.14 25.75
C ARG A 108 44.42 -58.16 25.82
N TYR A 109 44.17 -56.91 26.21
CA TYR A 109 45.20 -55.87 26.33
C TYR A 109 45.73 -55.69 27.76
N GLY A 110 45.01 -56.20 28.77
CA GLY A 110 45.45 -56.23 30.16
C GLY A 110 46.58 -57.23 30.36
N ARG A 111 47.83 -56.74 30.42
CA ARG A 111 48.94 -57.49 31.06
C ARG A 111 48.58 -57.71 32.53
N GLN A 112 48.98 -58.89 33.03
CA GLN A 112 48.81 -59.42 34.39
C GLN A 112 48.45 -58.37 35.47
N PRO A 113 47.41 -58.62 36.29
CA PRO A 113 47.02 -57.69 37.34
C PRO A 113 48.19 -57.55 38.33
N ALA A 114 48.72 -56.34 38.48
CA ALA A 114 49.41 -55.99 39.72
C ALA A 114 48.37 -56.11 40.84
N GLU A 115 48.73 -56.83 41.91
CA GLU A 115 47.89 -57.36 42.99
C GLU A 115 46.99 -56.35 43.75
N ASP A 116 46.94 -55.08 43.39
CA ASP A 116 46.37 -54.04 44.25
C ASP A 116 45.38 -53.07 43.57
N VAL A 117 44.95 -53.36 42.33
CA VAL A 117 43.89 -52.56 41.69
C VAL A 117 42.79 -53.51 41.21
N ASN A 118 41.64 -53.43 41.88
CA ASN A 118 40.39 -54.13 41.55
C ASN A 118 39.94 -53.78 40.12
N ALA A 119 40.53 -54.43 39.13
CA ALA A 119 40.22 -54.27 37.70
C ALA A 119 38.83 -54.82 37.32
N TYR A 120 38.11 -55.39 38.29
CA TYR A 120 36.79 -56.00 38.14
C TYR A 120 35.63 -55.15 38.68
N ASP A 121 35.90 -53.95 39.23
CA ASP A 121 34.87 -53.16 39.93
C ASP A 121 34.04 -52.23 39.02
N LEU A 122 34.21 -52.33 37.69
CA LEU A 122 33.25 -51.74 36.75
C LEU A 122 32.25 -52.80 36.29
N ASP A 123 31.08 -52.77 36.91
CA ASP A 123 29.92 -53.53 36.48
C ASP A 123 29.31 -52.90 35.21
N TYR A 124 29.83 -53.31 34.04
CA TYR A 124 29.29 -52.93 32.73
C TYR A 124 27.91 -53.54 32.43
N THR A 125 27.43 -54.43 33.29
CA THR A 125 26.16 -55.14 33.12
C THR A 125 24.96 -54.31 33.57
N TYR A 126 25.17 -53.24 34.34
CA TYR A 126 24.11 -52.34 34.78
C TYR A 126 23.88 -51.20 33.78
N THR A 127 23.13 -51.50 32.71
CA THR A 127 22.70 -50.56 31.64
C THR A 127 21.81 -49.40 32.11
N ALA A 128 21.55 -49.26 33.42
CA ALA A 128 20.74 -48.21 34.03
C ALA A 128 21.55 -47.12 34.75
N LEU A 129 22.89 -47.20 34.77
CA LEU A 129 23.71 -46.15 35.37
C LEU A 129 23.66 -44.87 34.51
N PRO A 130 23.49 -43.69 35.14
CA PRO A 130 23.37 -42.46 34.39
C PRO A 130 24.72 -42.09 33.74
N PRO A 131 24.71 -41.56 32.50
CA PRO A 131 25.90 -41.45 31.64
C PRO A 131 27.05 -40.62 32.24
N HIS A 132 26.75 -39.73 33.19
CA HIS A 132 27.76 -38.94 33.89
C HIS A 132 28.70 -39.79 34.76
N SER A 133 28.19 -40.86 35.38
CA SER A 133 28.98 -41.73 36.25
C SER A 133 30.02 -42.54 35.46
N ILE A 134 29.60 -43.08 34.31
CA ILE A 134 30.45 -43.85 33.40
C ILE A 134 31.55 -42.97 32.78
N LEU A 135 31.24 -41.72 32.43
CA LEU A 135 32.22 -40.77 31.90
C LEU A 135 33.31 -40.41 32.92
N VAL A 136 32.92 -40.09 34.15
CA VAL A 136 33.87 -39.73 35.22
C VAL A 136 34.75 -40.91 35.61
N GLN A 137 34.18 -42.11 35.66
CA GLN A 137 34.91 -43.32 36.03
C GLN A 137 35.83 -43.82 34.91
N SER A 138 35.44 -43.66 33.65
CA SER A 138 36.27 -43.97 32.47
C SER A 138 37.51 -43.06 32.37
N VAL A 139 37.36 -41.77 32.67
CA VAL A 139 38.48 -40.82 32.70
C VAL A 139 39.40 -41.08 33.90
N ARG A 140 38.84 -41.40 35.07
CA ARG A 140 39.61 -41.65 36.30
C ARG A 140 40.44 -42.93 36.26
N ASN A 141 39.97 -43.96 35.56
CA ASN A 141 40.70 -45.23 35.35
C ASN A 141 41.48 -45.26 34.03
N GLY A 142 41.63 -44.09 33.40
CA GLY A 142 42.04 -43.89 32.01
C GLY A 142 43.52 -44.13 31.70
N GLN A 143 44.14 -45.17 32.26
CA GLN A 143 45.53 -45.45 31.94
C GLN A 143 45.68 -46.19 30.60
N TYR A 144 45.00 -47.32 30.28
CA TYR A 144 45.25 -47.99 28.97
C TYR A 144 44.14 -48.91 28.38
N GLY A 145 42.83 -48.62 28.52
CA GLY A 145 41.83 -49.57 27.95
C GLY A 145 40.41 -49.10 27.62
N HIS A 146 39.99 -47.88 27.98
CA HIS A 146 38.55 -47.54 27.98
C HIS A 146 38.16 -46.37 27.07
N TYR A 147 39.05 -45.97 26.14
CA TYR A 147 38.80 -44.89 25.18
C TYR A 147 37.61 -45.15 24.25
N LEU A 148 37.37 -46.41 23.86
CA LEU A 148 36.27 -46.76 22.97
C LEU A 148 34.92 -46.43 23.62
N VAL A 149 34.74 -46.80 24.89
CA VAL A 149 33.49 -46.55 25.63
C VAL A 149 33.32 -45.08 25.97
N PHE A 150 34.41 -44.36 26.25
CA PHE A 150 34.38 -42.91 26.39
C PHE A 150 33.86 -42.23 25.10
N TRP A 151 34.42 -42.57 23.93
CA TRP A 151 33.99 -41.96 22.67
C TRP A 151 32.54 -42.32 22.30
N THR A 152 32.12 -43.58 22.50
CA THR A 152 30.74 -43.98 22.19
C THR A 152 29.70 -43.29 23.06
N THR A 153 30.01 -43.10 24.35
CA THR A 153 29.13 -42.40 25.30
C THR A 153 29.09 -40.89 25.04
N VAL A 154 30.22 -40.27 24.67
CA VAL A 154 30.26 -38.86 24.25
C VAL A 154 29.42 -38.63 23.01
N VAL A 155 29.49 -39.50 21.99
CA VAL A 155 28.65 -39.38 20.79
C VAL A 155 27.17 -39.56 21.13
N SER A 156 26.82 -40.51 22.01
CA SER A 156 25.45 -40.72 22.50
C SER A 156 24.90 -39.48 23.22
N LEU A 157 25.73 -38.83 24.05
CA LEU A 157 25.37 -37.58 24.74
C LEU A 157 25.17 -36.42 23.75
N LEU A 158 26.07 -36.27 22.77
CA LEU A 158 25.98 -35.22 21.74
C LEU A 158 24.71 -35.38 20.89
N LEU A 159 24.35 -36.60 20.49
CA LEU A 159 23.13 -36.87 19.73
C LEU A 159 21.88 -36.49 20.54
N LYS A 160 21.82 -36.87 21.82
CA LYS A 160 20.70 -36.51 22.72
C LYS A 160 20.60 -34.99 22.90
N LEU A 161 21.72 -34.30 23.05
CA LEU A 161 21.75 -32.84 23.16
C LEU A 161 21.27 -32.17 21.87
N GLN A 162 21.68 -32.67 20.70
CA GLN A 162 21.22 -32.17 19.41
C GLN A 162 19.71 -32.37 19.20
N ILE A 163 19.14 -33.49 19.64
CA ILE A 163 17.70 -33.75 19.56
C ILE A 163 16.89 -32.72 20.35
N VAL A 164 17.39 -32.32 21.53
CA VAL A 164 16.71 -31.32 22.38
C VAL A 164 16.91 -29.90 21.85
N LEU A 165 18.11 -29.57 21.35
CA LEU A 165 18.44 -28.22 20.89
C LEU A 165 17.90 -27.90 19.49
N ALA A 166 17.82 -28.87 18.58
CA ALA A 166 17.41 -28.62 17.19
C ALA A 166 16.01 -27.98 17.06
N PRO A 167 14.94 -28.44 17.76
CA PRO A 167 13.61 -27.81 17.67
C PRO A 167 13.51 -26.41 18.26
N GLY A 168 14.49 -26.02 19.09
CA GLY A 168 14.58 -24.68 19.70
C GLY A 168 15.44 -23.70 18.91
N LEU A 169 16.35 -24.20 18.07
CA LEU A 169 17.25 -23.36 17.29
C LEU A 169 16.58 -22.78 16.02
N TYR A 170 15.61 -23.49 15.45
CA TYR A 170 14.89 -23.05 14.26
C TYR A 170 13.55 -22.41 14.63
N SER A 171 13.41 -21.11 14.36
CA SER A 171 12.14 -20.39 14.43
C SER A 171 11.66 -20.06 13.01
N LEU A 172 10.36 -20.19 12.78
CA LEU A 172 9.74 -19.74 11.54
C LEU A 172 9.21 -18.33 11.75
N ALA A 173 9.71 -17.40 10.94
CA ALA A 173 9.14 -16.07 10.80
C ALA A 173 8.30 -16.02 9.53
N LYS A 174 7.16 -15.32 9.59
CA LYS A 174 6.44 -14.93 8.38
C LYS A 174 7.21 -13.78 7.74
N THR A 175 7.60 -13.94 6.49
CA THR A 175 8.19 -12.87 5.68
C THR A 175 7.23 -12.53 4.55
N TYR A 176 7.06 -11.25 4.30
CA TYR A 176 6.23 -10.74 3.22
C TYR A 176 7.11 -10.52 2.00
N PHE A 177 6.67 -11.00 0.84
CA PHE A 177 7.38 -10.82 -0.41
C PHE A 177 6.44 -10.24 -1.45
N ALA A 178 6.93 -9.27 -2.22
CA ALA A 178 6.19 -8.68 -3.31
C ALA A 178 6.00 -9.73 -4.41
N GLN A 179 4.76 -9.98 -4.79
CA GLN A 179 4.42 -10.82 -5.94
C GLN A 179 3.70 -9.96 -6.97
N PRO A 180 4.00 -10.13 -8.28
CA PRO A 180 3.18 -9.54 -9.33
C PRO A 180 1.73 -10.00 -9.16
N ALA A 181 0.80 -9.06 -9.18
CA ALA A 181 -0.63 -9.32 -9.14
C ALA A 181 -1.28 -8.74 -10.39
N ASP A 182 -2.23 -9.49 -10.97
CA ASP A 182 -3.01 -9.03 -12.10
C ASP A 182 -4.07 -8.06 -11.60
N VAL A 183 -3.92 -6.80 -12.00
CA VAL A 183 -4.81 -5.71 -11.60
C VAL A 183 -5.54 -5.20 -12.83
N ARG A 184 -6.87 -5.06 -12.69
CA ARG A 184 -7.73 -4.46 -13.69
C ARG A 184 -8.24 -3.11 -13.20
N VAL A 185 -7.97 -2.08 -13.99
CA VAL A 185 -8.51 -0.74 -13.80
C VAL A 185 -10.01 -0.75 -14.15
N LEU A 186 -10.83 -0.09 -13.32
CA LEU A 186 -12.29 -0.14 -13.40
C LEU A 186 -12.90 1.13 -14.02
N ASP A 187 -12.21 2.24 -13.92
CA ASP A 187 -12.65 3.54 -14.41
C ASP A 187 -11.52 4.23 -15.21
N ALA A 188 -11.88 5.32 -15.86
CA ALA A 188 -10.93 6.12 -16.62
C ALA A 188 -11.33 7.59 -16.55
N PHE A 189 -10.32 8.46 -16.52
CA PHE A 189 -10.52 9.89 -16.63
C PHE A 189 -10.60 10.25 -18.11
N HIS A 190 -11.73 10.81 -18.52
CA HIS A 190 -11.92 11.33 -19.86
C HIS A 190 -12.10 12.84 -19.80
N PRO A 191 -11.40 13.61 -20.66
CA PRO A 191 -11.73 15.01 -20.82
C PRO A 191 -13.15 15.09 -21.37
N ILE A 192 -14.01 15.85 -20.69
CA ILE A 192 -15.39 16.01 -21.13
C ILE A 192 -15.38 17.02 -22.28
N GLU A 193 -15.66 16.54 -23.49
CA GLU A 193 -15.99 17.40 -24.63
C GLU A 193 -17.52 17.51 -24.71
N GLY A 194 -18.10 18.55 -24.10
CA GLY A 194 -19.54 18.86 -24.18
C GLY A 194 -20.24 18.96 -22.83
N ASP A 195 -21.57 19.04 -22.88
CA ASP A 195 -22.42 19.21 -21.69
C ASP A 195 -22.25 18.01 -20.73
N ILE A 196 -21.86 18.31 -19.49
CA ILE A 196 -21.74 17.29 -18.44
C ILE A 196 -23.16 16.77 -18.15
N PRO A 197 -23.43 15.46 -18.31
CA PRO A 197 -24.73 14.92 -17.95
C PRO A 197 -24.99 15.21 -16.47
N LEU A 198 -26.16 15.78 -16.18
CA LEU A 198 -26.57 16.28 -14.86
C LEU A 198 -26.05 15.36 -13.74
N ALA A 199 -24.98 15.79 -13.08
CA ALA A 199 -24.34 15.01 -12.05
C ALA A 199 -25.37 14.76 -10.94
N GLY A 200 -25.50 13.51 -10.50
CA GLY A 200 -26.37 13.22 -9.37
C GLY A 200 -25.97 14.08 -8.16
N THR A 201 -26.94 14.48 -7.34
CA THR A 201 -26.69 15.28 -6.14
C THR A 201 -25.86 14.54 -5.07
N SER A 202 -25.53 13.28 -5.32
CA SER A 202 -24.71 12.42 -4.46
C SER A 202 -23.34 13.02 -4.15
N SER A 203 -22.69 13.67 -5.12
CA SER A 203 -21.35 14.23 -4.93
C SER A 203 -21.35 15.36 -3.90
N TYR A 204 -22.40 16.20 -3.90
CA TYR A 204 -22.58 17.25 -2.89
C TYR A 204 -22.74 16.66 -1.49
N TYR A 205 -23.62 15.67 -1.31
CA TYR A 205 -23.84 15.06 0.01
C TYR A 205 -22.60 14.31 0.49
N LEU A 206 -21.85 13.67 -0.41
CA LEU A 206 -20.59 13.02 -0.05
C LEU A 206 -19.55 14.05 0.41
N ALA A 207 -19.40 15.16 -0.30
CA ALA A 207 -18.48 16.23 0.09
C ALA A 207 -18.87 16.83 1.45
N GLN A 208 -20.16 17.11 1.66
CA GLN A 208 -20.69 17.60 2.94
C GLN A 208 -20.47 16.57 4.06
N ALA A 209 -20.69 15.29 3.78
CA ALA A 209 -20.47 14.19 4.70
C ALA A 209 -19.00 14.09 5.14
N LEU A 210 -18.07 14.12 4.18
CA LEU A 210 -16.62 14.12 4.43
C LEU A 210 -16.21 15.32 5.30
N HIS A 211 -16.72 16.52 4.98
CA HIS A 211 -16.37 17.74 5.71
C HIS A 211 -16.97 17.79 7.13
N SER A 212 -18.26 17.48 7.29
CA SER A 212 -18.96 17.64 8.57
C SER A 212 -18.74 16.49 9.57
N TYR A 213 -18.38 15.29 9.10
CA TYR A 213 -18.35 14.09 9.95
C TYR A 213 -17.01 13.37 9.99
N ASP A 214 -15.93 13.98 9.47
CA ASP A 214 -14.58 13.37 9.43
C ASP A 214 -14.60 11.94 8.87
N MET A 215 -15.42 11.73 7.82
CA MET A 215 -15.53 10.42 7.19
C MET A 215 -14.26 10.12 6.39
N GLN A 216 -13.89 8.85 6.33
CA GLN A 216 -12.79 8.43 5.46
C GLN A 216 -13.16 8.62 3.99
N TYR A 217 -12.20 9.09 3.20
CA TYR A 217 -12.38 9.22 1.76
C TYR A 217 -12.70 7.85 1.15
N PRO A 218 -13.69 7.80 0.22
CA PRO A 218 -13.99 6.57 -0.48
C PRO A 218 -12.83 6.15 -1.38
N PHE A 219 -12.81 4.87 -1.74
CA PHE A 219 -11.82 4.34 -2.66
C PHE A 219 -11.85 5.09 -4.01
N GLY A 220 -10.68 5.52 -4.49
CA GLY A 220 -10.53 6.37 -5.67
C GLY A 220 -10.40 7.86 -5.37
N LEU A 221 -10.52 8.28 -4.10
CA LEU A 221 -10.44 9.67 -3.69
C LEU A 221 -9.50 9.85 -2.49
N THR A 222 -8.82 10.98 -2.47
CA THR A 222 -8.08 11.49 -1.33
C THR A 222 -8.41 12.98 -1.14
N GLU A 223 -7.77 13.63 -0.16
CA GLU A 223 -7.97 15.06 0.10
C GLU A 223 -7.59 15.94 -1.10
N ASN A 224 -6.49 15.63 -1.79
CA ASN A 224 -5.90 16.52 -2.80
C ASN A 224 -5.92 15.94 -4.22
N GLU A 225 -6.35 14.69 -4.38
CA GLU A 225 -6.27 13.99 -5.66
C GLU A 225 -7.29 12.85 -5.74
N ALA A 226 -7.77 12.61 -6.96
CA ALA A 226 -8.55 11.42 -7.28
C ALA A 226 -7.68 10.49 -8.12
N TYR A 227 -7.94 9.19 -8.07
CA TYR A 227 -7.18 8.21 -8.84
C TYR A 227 -8.10 7.12 -9.36
N GLN A 228 -7.68 6.47 -10.44
CA GLN A 228 -8.49 5.40 -11.02
C GLN A 228 -8.65 4.25 -10.03
N THR A 229 -9.88 3.80 -9.85
CA THR A 229 -10.16 2.62 -9.06
C THR A 229 -9.73 1.37 -9.82
N PHE A 230 -9.29 0.37 -9.08
CA PHE A 230 -8.80 -0.88 -9.64
C PHE A 230 -9.22 -2.05 -8.77
N ARG A 231 -9.15 -3.26 -9.33
CA ARG A 231 -9.37 -4.51 -8.60
C ARG A 231 -8.34 -5.57 -8.94
N ASN A 232 -8.08 -6.45 -7.99
CA ASN A 232 -7.31 -7.67 -8.24
C ASN A 232 -8.20 -8.71 -8.95
N GLU A 233 -7.77 -9.24 -10.09
CA GLU A 233 -8.55 -10.23 -10.84
C GLU A 233 -8.56 -11.62 -10.17
N ASN A 234 -7.51 -11.93 -9.42
CA ASN A 234 -7.29 -13.25 -8.82
C ASN A 234 -7.82 -13.36 -7.38
N SER A 235 -8.32 -12.25 -6.79
CA SER A 235 -8.86 -12.22 -5.43
C SER A 235 -10.38 -12.10 -5.42
N THR A 236 -11.01 -12.70 -4.41
CA THR A 236 -12.42 -12.43 -4.10
C THR A 236 -12.63 -11.05 -3.49
N THR A 237 -11.56 -10.44 -2.95
CA THR A 237 -11.58 -9.07 -2.45
C THR A 237 -11.28 -8.10 -3.60
N PHE A 238 -12.15 -7.12 -3.80
CA PHE A 238 -11.97 -6.09 -4.83
C PHE A 238 -10.75 -5.18 -4.56
N ARG A 239 -10.28 -5.13 -3.32
CA ARG A 239 -9.21 -4.25 -2.83
C ARG A 239 -8.07 -5.04 -2.18
N GLY A 240 -6.97 -4.34 -1.93
CA GLY A 240 -5.91 -4.84 -1.07
C GLY A 240 -6.40 -5.07 0.36
N THR A 241 -5.59 -5.72 1.17
CA THR A 241 -5.89 -5.98 2.59
C THR A 241 -4.69 -5.60 3.44
N THR A 242 -4.87 -5.47 4.75
CA THR A 242 -3.78 -5.12 5.67
C THR A 242 -2.66 -6.17 5.67
N ASP A 243 -2.98 -7.43 5.39
CA ASP A 243 -2.00 -8.52 5.27
C ASP A 243 -1.35 -8.58 3.87
N PHE A 244 -2.06 -8.12 2.85
CA PHE A 244 -1.65 -8.16 1.45
C PHE A 244 -2.03 -6.84 0.76
N PRO A 245 -1.28 -5.76 1.00
CA PRO A 245 -1.53 -4.49 0.34
C PRO A 245 -1.20 -4.59 -1.15
N LEU A 246 -1.97 -3.89 -1.98
CA LEU A 246 -1.74 -3.80 -3.41
C LEU A 246 -1.00 -2.52 -3.73
N ASP A 247 0.07 -2.62 -4.52
CA ASP A 247 0.86 -1.49 -4.97
C ASP A 247 0.71 -1.36 -6.49
N VAL A 248 0.02 -0.31 -6.93
CA VAL A 248 -0.43 -0.16 -8.31
C VAL A 248 -0.13 1.25 -8.80
N VAL A 249 0.33 1.36 -10.04
CA VAL A 249 0.48 2.65 -10.72
C VAL A 249 -0.72 2.85 -11.64
N VAL A 250 -1.48 3.91 -11.39
CA VAL A 250 -2.71 4.26 -12.13
C VAL A 250 -2.72 5.73 -12.52
N ASP A 251 -3.65 6.17 -13.36
CA ASP A 251 -3.83 7.60 -13.58
C ASP A 251 -4.44 8.27 -12.35
N GLY A 252 -3.90 9.42 -12.00
CA GLY A 252 -4.37 10.31 -10.95
C GLY A 252 -4.80 11.65 -11.54
N TYR A 253 -5.95 12.14 -11.11
CA TYR A 253 -6.45 13.48 -11.33
C TYR A 253 -6.01 14.39 -10.19
N LEU A 254 -5.27 15.43 -10.54
CA LEU A 254 -4.60 16.35 -9.64
C LEU A 254 -5.19 17.76 -9.84
N PRO A 255 -6.26 18.12 -9.12
CA PRO A 255 -6.78 19.48 -9.14
C PRO A 255 -5.85 20.42 -8.36
N GLU A 256 -5.48 21.53 -8.97
CA GLU A 256 -4.67 22.59 -8.36
C GLU A 256 -5.43 23.91 -8.51
N THR A 257 -5.94 24.44 -7.40
CA THR A 257 -6.69 25.70 -7.40
C THR A 257 -5.98 26.71 -6.52
N GLN A 258 -5.65 27.86 -7.11
CA GLN A 258 -5.11 29.01 -6.38
C GLN A 258 -6.11 30.16 -6.46
N CYS A 259 -6.43 30.77 -5.32
CA CYS A 259 -7.39 31.86 -5.25
C CYS A 259 -6.83 33.07 -4.51
N LEU A 260 -7.18 34.26 -4.99
CA LEU A 260 -6.97 35.53 -4.32
C LEU A 260 -8.29 36.00 -3.73
N LYS A 261 -8.23 36.54 -2.51
CA LYS A 261 -9.37 37.15 -1.83
C LYS A 261 -9.43 38.65 -2.18
N MET A 262 -10.64 39.18 -2.33
CA MET A 262 -10.87 40.61 -2.54
C MET A 262 -10.36 41.44 -1.35
N GLU A 263 -9.73 42.58 -1.63
CA GLU A 263 -9.43 43.60 -0.62
C GLU A 263 -10.73 44.23 -0.10
N SER A 264 -10.80 44.56 1.19
CA SER A 264 -12.00 45.11 1.84
C SER A 264 -12.37 46.55 1.41
N ARG A 265 -11.94 47.01 0.23
CA ARG A 265 -12.08 48.38 -0.27
C ARG A 265 -13.49 48.65 -0.84
N PRO A 266 -13.90 49.93 -0.93
CA PRO A 266 -15.24 50.28 -1.41
C PRO A 266 -15.40 49.92 -2.88
N PHE A 267 -16.41 49.11 -3.19
CA PHE A 267 -16.97 49.01 -4.52
C PHE A 267 -17.62 50.37 -4.88
N SER A 268 -17.46 50.84 -6.11
CA SER A 268 -18.16 52.03 -6.59
C SER A 268 -19.49 51.65 -7.24
N ASN A 269 -20.60 52.18 -6.72
CA ASN A 269 -21.95 51.93 -7.24
C ASN A 269 -22.18 52.71 -8.53
N ILE A 270 -22.56 52.00 -9.61
CA ILE A 270 -23.31 52.59 -10.71
C ILE A 270 -24.50 51.68 -10.98
N THR A 271 -25.69 52.10 -10.53
CA THR A 271 -26.97 51.43 -10.79
C THR A 271 -27.78 52.28 -11.77
N TRP A 272 -28.24 51.66 -12.86
CA TRP A 272 -29.27 52.23 -13.72
C TRP A 272 -30.44 51.25 -13.76
N GLU A 273 -31.64 51.74 -13.44
CA GLU A 273 -32.85 50.92 -13.39
C GLU A 273 -33.57 50.96 -14.75
N PHE A 274 -33.95 49.79 -15.29
CA PHE A 274 -34.84 49.72 -16.44
C PHE A 274 -36.13 48.96 -16.07
N ARG A 275 -37.27 49.64 -16.17
CA ARG A 275 -38.59 49.09 -15.86
C ARG A 275 -39.25 48.55 -17.12
N ALA A 276 -39.41 47.22 -17.20
CA ALA A 276 -40.19 46.57 -18.25
C ALA A 276 -41.41 45.87 -17.64
N GLN A 277 -42.54 46.58 -17.57
CA GLN A 277 -43.93 46.18 -17.25
C GLN A 277 -44.25 45.20 -16.09
N ILE A 278 -43.44 44.18 -15.78
CA ILE A 278 -43.66 43.15 -14.72
C ILE A 278 -42.34 42.56 -14.15
N ARG A 279 -41.17 43.03 -14.60
CA ARG A 279 -39.85 42.64 -14.06
C ARG A 279 -38.95 43.85 -13.93
N TYR A 280 -38.26 43.93 -12.79
CA TYR A 280 -37.21 44.90 -12.54
C TYR A 280 -35.87 44.28 -12.94
N HIS A 281 -35.16 44.94 -13.85
CA HIS A 281 -33.77 44.62 -14.17
C HIS A 281 -32.86 45.67 -13.52
N ILE A 282 -32.10 45.25 -12.52
CA ILE A 282 -31.08 46.08 -11.86
C ILE A 282 -29.77 45.79 -12.57
N TYR A 283 -29.25 46.76 -13.32
CA TYR A 283 -27.90 46.68 -13.87
C TYR A 283 -26.94 47.31 -12.89
N TYR A 284 -25.86 46.60 -12.58
CA TYR A 284 -24.84 47.11 -11.68
C TYR A 284 -23.45 46.76 -12.19
N GLU A 285 -22.52 47.67 -11.90
CA GLU A 285 -21.10 47.54 -12.20
C GLU A 285 -20.36 47.55 -10.87
N ILE A 286 -19.61 46.48 -10.60
CA ILE A 286 -18.81 46.34 -9.38
C ILE A 286 -17.34 46.38 -9.76
N HIS A 287 -16.61 47.30 -9.12
CA HIS A 287 -15.17 47.38 -9.22
C HIS A 287 -14.55 46.58 -8.07
N LEU A 288 -13.88 45.48 -8.41
CA LEU A 288 -13.31 44.53 -7.48
C LEU A 288 -11.77 44.65 -7.51
N GLN A 289 -11.18 44.84 -6.33
CA GLN A 289 -9.72 44.91 -6.17
C GLN A 289 -9.24 43.68 -5.38
N PHE A 290 -8.18 43.03 -5.85
CA PHE A 290 -7.60 41.83 -5.24
C PHE A 290 -6.15 42.10 -4.84
N GLU A 291 -5.72 41.47 -3.75
CA GLU A 291 -4.35 41.61 -3.27
C GLU A 291 -3.36 41.11 -4.32
N GLY A 292 -2.41 41.96 -4.71
CA GLY A 292 -1.39 41.62 -5.70
C GLY A 292 -1.88 41.64 -7.15
N CYS A 293 -3.00 42.29 -7.45
CA CYS A 293 -3.41 42.59 -8.81
C CYS A 293 -3.32 44.10 -9.06
N ASP A 294 -2.61 44.49 -10.13
CA ASP A 294 -2.46 45.91 -10.50
C ASP A 294 -3.73 46.49 -11.12
N GLN A 295 -4.60 45.62 -11.67
CA GLN A 295 -5.82 46.03 -12.36
C GLN A 295 -7.06 45.76 -11.50
N THR A 296 -7.94 46.76 -11.46
CA THR A 296 -9.29 46.59 -10.90
C THR A 296 -10.14 45.78 -11.87
N ILE A 297 -10.76 44.72 -11.38
CA ILE A 297 -11.62 43.85 -12.17
C ILE A 297 -13.03 44.42 -12.12
N VAL A 298 -13.59 44.71 -13.29
CA VAL A 298 -14.94 45.25 -13.41
C VAL A 298 -15.90 44.12 -13.72
N ALA A 299 -16.84 43.85 -12.82
CA ALA A 299 -17.90 42.89 -13.00
C ALA A 299 -19.21 43.60 -13.29
N THR A 300 -19.74 43.43 -14.50
CA THR A 300 -21.06 43.97 -14.89
C THR A 300 -22.09 42.85 -14.91
N ASP A 301 -23.22 43.05 -14.23
CA ASP A 301 -24.29 42.07 -14.19
C ASP A 301 -25.67 42.71 -14.19
N ASN A 302 -26.68 41.88 -14.38
CA ASN A 302 -28.06 42.25 -14.17
C ASN A 302 -28.81 41.28 -13.25
N ILE A 303 -29.56 41.84 -12.31
CA ILE A 303 -30.48 41.10 -11.47
C ILE A 303 -31.89 41.27 -12.01
N SER A 304 -32.59 40.16 -12.28
CA SER A 304 -34.00 40.16 -12.66
C SER A 304 -34.85 39.79 -11.45
N MET A 305 -35.64 40.73 -10.92
CA MET A 305 -36.60 40.46 -9.85
C MET A 305 -38.03 40.41 -10.42
N SER A 306 -38.87 39.56 -9.83
CA SER A 306 -40.31 39.52 -10.14
C SER A 306 -41.08 40.32 -9.09
N ASP A 307 -42.10 41.06 -9.52
CA ASP A 307 -42.93 41.92 -8.66
C ASP A 307 -43.71 41.17 -7.56
N ASN A 308 -43.74 39.83 -7.61
CA ASN A 308 -44.55 39.00 -6.71
C ASN A 308 -43.81 38.53 -5.45
N VAL A 309 -42.64 39.07 -5.11
CA VAL A 309 -41.94 38.69 -3.88
C VAL A 309 -42.68 39.30 -2.68
N PRO A 310 -43.10 38.49 -1.68
CA PRO A 310 -43.80 38.99 -0.51
C PRO A 310 -42.97 40.05 0.24
N GLU A 311 -43.59 41.20 0.54
CA GLU A 311 -42.98 42.40 1.16
C GLU A 311 -42.31 42.09 2.53
N ASP A 312 -42.70 41.00 3.18
CA ASP A 312 -42.19 40.50 4.45
C ASP A 312 -40.91 39.65 4.36
N GLN A 313 -40.47 39.25 3.14
CA GLN A 313 -39.20 38.53 2.91
C GLN A 313 -38.05 39.40 2.36
N GLU A 314 -38.25 40.72 2.21
CA GLU A 314 -37.46 41.57 1.30
C GLU A 314 -36.27 42.37 1.89
N GLN A 315 -35.73 42.04 3.07
CA GLN A 315 -34.69 42.94 3.62
C GLN A 315 -33.31 42.80 2.98
N ILE A 316 -32.89 41.58 2.61
CA ILE A 316 -31.54 41.35 2.07
C ILE A 316 -31.62 40.36 0.92
N LEU A 317 -31.27 40.82 -0.28
CA LEU A 317 -31.13 39.95 -1.44
C LEU A 317 -29.66 39.58 -1.60
N ASN A 318 -29.34 38.29 -1.51
CA ASN A 318 -28.02 37.78 -1.84
C ASN A 318 -28.00 37.31 -3.28
N HIS A 319 -27.08 37.84 -4.07
CA HIS A 319 -26.85 37.44 -5.45
C HIS A 319 -25.48 36.78 -5.57
N TRP A 320 -25.45 35.56 -6.09
CA TRP A 320 -24.22 34.81 -6.30
C TRP A 320 -23.95 34.71 -7.78
N ARG A 321 -22.73 35.07 -8.17
CA ARG A 321 -22.25 34.87 -9.53
C ARG A 321 -20.95 34.11 -9.51
N GLY A 322 -20.91 33.03 -10.29
CA GLY A 322 -19.73 32.21 -10.45
C GLY A 322 -19.24 32.21 -11.88
N ASN A 323 -17.96 31.87 -12.04
CA ASN A 323 -17.36 31.47 -13.29
C ASN A 323 -17.49 32.52 -14.41
N MET A 324 -17.40 33.80 -14.03
CA MET A 324 -17.23 34.86 -15.01
C MET A 324 -15.81 34.77 -15.57
N ALA A 325 -15.69 34.26 -16.79
CA ALA A 325 -14.46 34.33 -17.56
C ALA A 325 -14.12 35.81 -17.81
N LEU A 326 -12.98 36.26 -17.29
CA LEU A 326 -12.58 37.65 -17.42
C LEU A 326 -11.99 37.90 -18.81
N LEU A 327 -12.16 39.12 -19.33
CA LEU A 327 -11.52 39.60 -20.55
C LEU A 327 -10.90 40.97 -20.23
N PRO A 328 -9.57 41.16 -20.32
CA PRO A 328 -8.56 40.17 -20.71
C PRO A 328 -8.47 38.99 -19.73
N SER A 329 -8.13 37.80 -20.23
CA SER A 329 -8.27 36.51 -19.53
C SER A 329 -7.47 36.34 -18.23
N ARG A 330 -6.61 37.31 -17.89
CA ARG A 330 -5.60 37.20 -16.84
C ARG A 330 -5.24 38.56 -16.22
N PRO A 331 -6.13 39.16 -15.41
CA PRO A 331 -5.89 40.46 -14.78
C PRO A 331 -4.81 40.43 -13.68
N CYS A 332 -4.45 39.26 -13.17
CA CYS A 332 -3.54 39.11 -12.03
C CYS A 332 -2.34 38.22 -12.37
N ASP A 333 -1.12 38.76 -12.32
CA ASP A 333 0.10 38.00 -12.61
C ASP A 333 0.48 37.00 -11.50
N ASN A 334 0.02 37.26 -10.27
CA ASN A 334 0.28 36.39 -9.11
C ASN A 334 -0.47 35.06 -9.14
N LEU A 335 -1.46 34.91 -10.02
CA LEU A 335 -2.14 33.65 -10.25
C LEU A 335 -1.51 32.89 -11.41
N PRO A 336 -1.57 31.54 -11.40
CA PRO A 336 -1.12 30.72 -12.50
C PRO A 336 -1.71 31.19 -13.83
N GLN A 337 -0.84 31.46 -14.79
CA GLN A 337 -1.19 31.95 -16.13
C GLN A 337 -1.53 30.81 -17.11
N GLU A 338 -1.33 29.56 -16.69
CA GLU A 338 -1.54 28.38 -17.53
C GLU A 338 -3.02 28.08 -17.79
N SER A 339 -3.91 28.54 -16.90
CA SER A 339 -5.37 28.44 -17.07
C SER A 339 -6.05 29.81 -17.03
N ASN A 340 -7.35 29.79 -17.35
CA ASN A 340 -8.19 30.98 -17.29
C ASN A 340 -8.49 31.34 -15.83
N GLN A 341 -8.43 32.63 -15.53
CA GLN A 341 -8.84 33.14 -14.23
C GLN A 341 -10.34 33.35 -14.22
N THR A 342 -10.99 32.82 -13.19
CA THR A 342 -12.44 32.87 -13.03
C THR A 342 -12.80 33.65 -11.78
N LEU A 343 -13.71 34.61 -11.95
CA LEU A 343 -14.21 35.44 -10.86
C LEU A 343 -15.47 34.83 -10.24
N TYR A 344 -15.48 34.77 -8.91
CA TYR A 344 -16.64 34.43 -8.10
C TYR A 344 -16.91 35.58 -7.16
N TYR A 345 -18.15 36.05 -7.12
CA TYR A 345 -18.54 37.06 -6.16
C TYR A 345 -19.96 36.84 -5.66
N VAL A 346 -20.17 37.32 -4.43
CA VAL A 346 -21.47 37.47 -3.82
C VAL A 346 -21.68 38.94 -3.52
N ALA A 347 -22.86 39.44 -3.88
CA ALA A 347 -23.29 40.79 -3.55
C ALA A 347 -24.59 40.72 -2.75
N SER A 348 -24.62 41.45 -1.64
CA SER A 348 -25.80 41.64 -0.81
C SER A 348 -26.42 42.99 -1.15
N PHE A 349 -27.71 43.00 -1.45
CA PHE A 349 -28.47 44.21 -1.76
C PHE A 349 -29.46 44.51 -0.64
N GLU A 350 -29.52 45.77 -0.22
CA GLU A 350 -30.50 46.29 0.73
C GLU A 350 -31.34 47.39 0.08
N LYS A 351 -32.49 47.69 0.68
CA LYS A 351 -33.34 48.79 0.23
C LYS A 351 -32.70 50.12 0.60
N ALA A 352 -32.59 51.04 -0.36
CA ALA A 352 -32.04 52.37 -0.12
C ALA A 352 -32.90 53.12 0.92
N PRO A 353 -32.29 53.72 1.97
CA PRO A 353 -33.06 54.41 2.99
C PRO A 353 -33.70 55.69 2.43
N GLY A 354 -35.04 55.73 2.41
CA GLY A 354 -35.80 56.93 2.03
C GLY A 354 -36.02 57.14 0.53
N GLU A 355 -35.63 56.19 -0.33
CA GLU A 355 -35.91 56.21 -1.77
C GLU A 355 -37.10 55.30 -2.13
N ASP A 356 -37.52 55.38 -3.40
CA ASP A 356 -38.57 54.51 -3.98
C ASP A 356 -38.28 53.04 -3.63
N PRO A 357 -39.27 52.22 -3.19
CA PRO A 357 -39.10 50.79 -2.96
C PRO A 357 -38.35 50.00 -4.04
N SER A 358 -38.25 50.52 -5.26
CA SER A 358 -37.49 49.91 -6.35
C SER A 358 -35.97 50.10 -6.24
N HIS A 359 -35.48 51.12 -5.54
CA HIS A 359 -34.06 51.40 -5.41
C HIS A 359 -33.40 50.49 -4.37
N ARG A 360 -32.44 49.69 -4.84
CA ARG A 360 -31.60 48.85 -3.99
C ARG A 360 -30.16 49.31 -4.07
N THR A 361 -29.52 49.41 -2.92
CA THR A 361 -28.08 49.70 -2.80
C THR A 361 -27.34 48.42 -2.47
N ILE A 362 -26.13 48.27 -3.02
CA ILE A 362 -25.23 47.21 -2.62
C ILE A 362 -24.79 47.51 -1.18
N ARG A 363 -25.07 46.57 -0.28
CA ARG A 363 -24.70 46.63 1.14
C ARG A 363 -23.30 46.10 1.37
N ASP A 364 -23.02 44.93 0.80
CA ASP A 364 -21.77 44.21 0.99
C ASP A 364 -21.42 43.39 -0.25
N VAL A 365 -20.13 43.22 -0.50
CA VAL A 365 -19.61 42.42 -1.60
C VAL A 365 -18.45 41.60 -1.09
N ALA A 366 -18.42 40.32 -1.45
CA ALA A 366 -17.24 39.49 -1.28
C ALA A 366 -16.92 38.81 -2.59
N ALA A 367 -15.65 38.76 -2.95
CA ALA A 367 -15.20 38.09 -4.17
C ALA A 367 -13.93 37.28 -3.95
N VAL A 368 -13.79 36.23 -4.75
CA VAL A 368 -12.57 35.43 -4.90
C VAL A 368 -12.27 35.29 -6.38
N LEU A 369 -11.01 35.49 -6.74
CA LEU A 369 -10.50 35.28 -8.09
C LEU A 369 -9.66 34.02 -8.06
N CYS A 370 -10.04 33.00 -8.81
CA CYS A 370 -9.37 31.71 -8.80
C CYS A 370 -8.76 31.39 -10.16
N SER A 371 -7.62 30.72 -10.15
CA SER A 371 -7.05 30.02 -11.29
C SER A 371 -7.04 28.54 -10.94
N SER A 372 -7.86 27.77 -11.64
CA SER A 372 -7.97 26.31 -11.49
C SER A 372 -7.21 25.66 -12.63
N THR A 373 -6.14 24.94 -12.33
CA THR A 373 -5.50 24.01 -13.24
C THR A 373 -5.82 22.59 -12.79
N SER A 374 -5.88 21.66 -13.73
CA SER A 374 -5.99 20.27 -13.36
C SER A 374 -5.13 19.42 -14.26
N TRP A 375 -4.52 18.39 -13.68
CA TRP A 375 -3.54 17.57 -14.37
C TRP A 375 -3.92 16.11 -14.28
N LEU A 376 -3.67 15.39 -15.36
CA LEU A 376 -3.63 13.94 -15.36
C LEU A 376 -2.17 13.50 -15.31
N SER A 377 -1.81 12.67 -14.34
CA SER A 377 -0.46 12.11 -14.23
C SER A 377 -0.50 10.76 -13.54
N LYS A 378 0.53 9.93 -13.74
CA LYS A 378 0.62 8.63 -13.08
C LYS A 378 0.91 8.80 -11.59
N VAL A 379 0.13 8.11 -10.76
CA VAL A 379 0.29 8.06 -9.31
C VAL A 379 0.46 6.62 -8.86
N ARG A 380 1.28 6.41 -7.85
CA ARG A 380 1.45 5.11 -7.20
C ARG A 380 0.53 5.04 -5.99
N VAL A 381 -0.36 4.06 -5.99
CA VAL A 381 -1.36 3.82 -4.96
C VAL A 381 -1.00 2.54 -4.22
N VAL A 382 -0.79 2.66 -2.91
CA VAL A 382 -0.66 1.51 -2.00
C VAL A 382 -1.98 1.35 -1.26
N ASP A 383 -2.75 0.35 -1.64
CA ASP A 383 -4.07 0.04 -1.09
C ASP A 383 -4.00 -1.12 -0.08
N ASP A 384 -4.29 -0.84 1.19
CA ASP A 384 -4.35 -1.81 2.30
C ASP A 384 -5.79 -2.24 2.64
N GLY A 385 -6.78 -1.83 1.84
CA GLY A 385 -8.19 -2.11 2.09
C GLY A 385 -8.85 -1.18 3.11
N VAL A 386 -8.09 -0.34 3.80
CA VAL A 386 -8.58 0.62 4.78
C VAL A 386 -8.37 2.03 4.27
N LYS A 387 -7.12 2.50 4.19
CA LYS A 387 -6.75 3.86 3.81
C LYS A 387 -5.66 3.82 2.73
N PRO A 388 -6.03 3.94 1.45
CA PRO A 388 -5.07 4.00 0.35
C PRO A 388 -4.10 5.17 0.55
N VAL A 389 -2.81 4.89 0.35
CA VAL A 389 -1.76 5.91 0.34
C VAL A 389 -1.38 6.17 -1.10
N VAL A 390 -1.60 7.40 -1.55
CA VAL A 390 -1.26 7.84 -2.90
C VAL A 390 0.03 8.63 -2.86
N THR A 391 0.94 8.32 -3.78
CA THR A 391 2.23 8.98 -3.91
C THR A 391 2.45 9.41 -5.35
N ARG A 392 2.77 10.69 -5.54
CA ARG A 392 3.10 11.25 -6.85
C ARG A 392 4.46 10.75 -7.30
N ILE A 393 4.55 10.31 -8.55
CA ILE A 393 5.80 9.81 -9.11
C ILE A 393 6.59 11.00 -9.68
N PRO A 394 7.81 11.28 -9.20
CA PRO A 394 8.59 12.43 -9.67
C PRO A 394 9.04 12.22 -11.12
N GLY A 395 8.83 13.23 -11.96
CA GLY A 395 9.27 13.23 -13.37
C GLY A 395 8.28 12.60 -14.35
N GLU A 396 7.13 12.10 -13.89
CA GLU A 396 6.06 11.67 -14.79
C GLU A 396 5.47 12.87 -15.56
N PRO A 397 5.20 12.73 -16.87
CA PRO A 397 4.52 13.76 -17.63
C PRO A 397 3.16 14.08 -17.02
N ARG A 398 2.79 15.36 -17.11
CA ARG A 398 1.48 15.86 -16.72
C ARG A 398 0.75 16.32 -17.96
N SER A 399 -0.45 15.79 -18.16
CA SER A 399 -1.35 16.24 -19.22
C SER A 399 -2.32 17.25 -18.63
N LEU A 400 -2.35 18.46 -19.17
CA LEU A 400 -3.31 19.47 -18.76
C LEU A 400 -4.73 18.99 -19.09
N MET A 401 -5.60 19.00 -18.10
CA MET A 401 -7.03 18.78 -18.29
C MET A 401 -7.77 20.10 -18.06
N SER A 402 -8.52 20.50 -19.09
CA SER A 402 -9.45 21.62 -18.98
C SER A 402 -10.72 21.10 -18.32
N MET A 403 -10.89 21.39 -17.04
CA MET A 403 -12.11 21.10 -16.32
C MET A 403 -12.51 22.34 -15.52
N ASN A 404 -13.74 22.78 -15.69
CA ASN A 404 -14.28 23.85 -14.89
C ASN A 404 -14.89 23.25 -13.61
N LEU A 405 -14.13 23.32 -12.51
CA LEU A 405 -14.56 22.77 -11.22
C LEU A 405 -15.94 23.30 -10.80
N TRP A 406 -16.26 24.54 -11.17
CA TRP A 406 -17.51 25.20 -10.78
C TRP A 406 -18.71 24.73 -11.57
N GLU A 407 -18.53 24.42 -12.85
CA GLU A 407 -19.55 23.75 -13.66
C GLU A 407 -19.87 22.35 -13.11
N THR A 408 -18.85 21.66 -12.58
CA THR A 408 -19.07 20.38 -11.90
C THR A 408 -19.83 20.59 -10.59
N MET A 409 -19.50 21.64 -9.84
CA MET A 409 -20.13 21.95 -8.56
C MET A 409 -21.59 22.39 -8.70
N SER A 410 -21.90 23.25 -9.69
CA SER A 410 -23.28 23.70 -9.97
C SER A 410 -24.18 22.51 -10.30
N ASN A 411 -23.67 21.56 -11.08
CA ASN A 411 -24.39 20.35 -11.45
C ASN A 411 -24.55 19.35 -10.30
N ALA A 412 -23.64 19.36 -9.32
CA ALA A 412 -23.70 18.47 -8.16
C ALA A 412 -24.63 19.00 -7.04
N MET A 413 -24.94 20.29 -7.00
CA MET A 413 -25.71 20.88 -5.89
C MET A 413 -27.21 20.60 -6.00
N PRO A 414 -27.88 20.22 -4.89
CA PRO A 414 -29.31 19.97 -4.92
C PRO A 414 -30.13 21.27 -5.02
N LEU A 415 -31.25 21.22 -5.75
CA LEU A 415 -32.09 22.38 -6.08
C LEU A 415 -32.58 23.20 -4.87
N PHE A 416 -32.70 22.59 -3.68
CA PHE A 416 -33.19 23.28 -2.48
C PHE A 416 -32.11 24.12 -1.77
N VAL A 417 -30.81 23.85 -2.02
CA VAL A 417 -29.70 24.71 -1.54
C VAL A 417 -29.63 26.00 -2.35
N GLY A 418 -30.25 25.99 -3.53
CA GLY A 418 -30.33 27.09 -4.48
C GLY A 418 -30.42 26.52 -5.88
N LYS A 419 -31.05 27.23 -6.80
CA LYS A 419 -30.91 26.91 -8.22
C LYS A 419 -29.70 27.65 -8.76
N TRP A 420 -28.62 26.91 -8.96
CA TRP A 420 -27.53 27.34 -9.84
C TRP A 420 -28.06 27.15 -11.26
N TYR A 421 -28.66 28.19 -11.83
CA TYR A 421 -29.12 28.13 -13.21
C TYR A 421 -27.90 28.29 -14.11
N GLU A 422 -27.58 27.26 -14.88
CA GLU A 422 -26.87 27.42 -16.15
C GLU A 422 -27.82 28.10 -17.15
N ASP A 423 -28.11 29.38 -16.95
CA ASP A 423 -28.26 30.20 -18.14
C ASP A 423 -26.85 30.47 -18.71
N ALA A 424 -26.77 31.00 -19.93
CA ALA A 424 -25.48 31.38 -20.54
C ALA A 424 -24.66 32.39 -19.69
N GLN A 425 -25.21 32.87 -18.57
CA GLN A 425 -24.60 33.83 -17.64
C GLN A 425 -24.22 33.21 -16.29
N GLN A 426 -24.47 31.90 -16.07
CA GLN A 426 -24.08 31.11 -14.89
C GLN A 426 -24.47 31.74 -13.54
N ARG A 427 -25.75 32.08 -13.42
CA ARG A 427 -26.29 32.79 -12.25
C ARG A 427 -26.86 31.85 -11.20
N ALA A 428 -26.58 32.12 -9.93
CA ALA A 428 -27.16 31.38 -8.82
C ALA A 428 -28.03 32.27 -7.94
N TRP A 429 -29.25 31.81 -7.72
CA TRP A 429 -30.27 32.51 -6.92
C TRP A 429 -30.66 31.64 -5.75
N GLY A 430 -30.47 32.15 -4.53
CA GLY A 430 -30.96 31.49 -3.34
C GLY A 430 -30.47 32.13 -2.05
N PRO A 431 -31.23 31.98 -0.95
CA PRO A 431 -30.69 32.20 0.37
C PRO A 431 -29.70 31.09 0.65
N VAL A 432 -28.42 31.33 0.37
CA VAL A 432 -27.34 30.58 1.02
C VAL A 432 -27.38 31.02 2.48
N LYS A 433 -28.24 30.36 3.27
CA LYS A 433 -28.17 30.48 4.72
C LYS A 433 -26.81 29.91 5.12
N GLN A 434 -25.96 30.79 5.64
CA GLN A 434 -24.69 30.41 6.25
C GLN A 434 -24.91 29.36 7.34
#